data_AF-A0A0D8XXI0-F1
#
_entry.id   AF-A0A0D8XXI0-F1
#
_cell.length_a   1.000
_cell.length_b   1.000
_cell.length_c   1.000
_cell.angle_alpha   90.00
_cell.angle_beta   90.00
_cell.angle_gamma   90.00
#
_symmetry.space_group_name_H-M   'P 1'
#
loop_
_entity.id
_entity.type
_entity.pdbx_description
1 polymer ?
#
loop_
_entity_poly.entity_id
_entity_poly.type
_entity_poly.pdbx_seq_one_letter_code
_entity_poly.pdbx_strand_id
1 'polypeptide(L)'
;MITITLSILVITYRHDDFDELTFSMLNTPTSAAPRISGLFTTLGAISVFVIIGMQTLLRLNKRTRRRLPWSLSSRYQILENMYITKFATCLSLLQLTIYVLYSVGGLGMRAAQRLLFGDDHIAFGTARGVFYLIPLFTFLLPFLTIYLHRRYRLERDSSIEANLCLKSTGMEGACNYEDAIRKLWKTANSERLIKKNIWSNT
;
A
#
# COMPACT_ATOMS: atom_id res chain seq x y z
N MET A 1 -2.30 15.94 1.19
CA MET A 1 -3.51 15.12 1.42
C MET A 1 -4.36 15.68 2.56
N ILE A 2 -3.81 15.83 3.78
CA ILE A 2 -4.54 16.36 4.95
C ILE A 2 -5.17 17.75 4.69
N THR A 3 -4.44 18.63 4.00
CA THR A 3 -4.93 19.97 3.62
C THR A 3 -6.06 19.92 2.61
N ILE A 4 -5.99 19.04 1.61
CA ILE A 4 -7.04 18.87 0.59
C ILE A 4 -8.31 18.28 1.23
N THR A 5 -8.16 17.31 2.14
CA THR A 5 -9.30 16.78 2.90
C THR A 5 -9.92 17.81 3.84
N LEU A 6 -9.11 18.66 4.48
CA LEU A 6 -9.61 19.78 5.29
C LEU A 6 -10.33 20.82 4.43
N SER A 7 -9.80 21.17 3.26
CA SER A 7 -10.45 22.12 2.34
C SER A 7 -11.79 21.58 1.84
N ILE A 8 -11.86 20.30 1.48
CA ILE A 8 -13.12 19.66 1.07
C ILE A 8 -14.12 19.64 2.23
N LEU A 9 -13.66 19.33 3.45
CA LEU A 9 -14.50 19.33 4.64
C LEU A 9 -15.04 20.73 4.95
N VAL A 10 -14.17 21.76 4.91
CA VAL A 10 -14.54 23.16 5.13
C VAL A 10 -15.53 23.64 4.07
N ILE A 11 -15.31 23.35 2.78
CA ILE A 11 -16.23 23.72 1.70
C ILE A 11 -17.57 22.99 1.85
N THR A 12 -17.55 21.72 2.25
CA THR A 12 -18.76 20.91 2.45
C THR A 12 -19.58 21.37 3.65
N TYR A 13 -18.93 21.86 4.71
CA TYR A 13 -19.58 22.36 5.93
C TYR A 13 -19.95 23.85 5.87
N ARG A 14 -19.61 24.58 4.80
CA ARG A 14 -19.84 26.02 4.67
C ARG A 14 -21.20 26.42 4.07
N HIS A 15 -22.08 25.46 3.80
CA HIS A 15 -23.45 25.75 3.34
C HIS A 15 -24.43 25.13 4.32
N ASP A 16 -25.17 26.03 4.98
CA ASP A 16 -26.27 25.74 5.90
C ASP A 16 -27.27 24.75 5.31
N ASP A 17 -27.53 23.69 6.08
CA ASP A 17 -28.84 23.05 6.31
C ASP A 17 -28.59 21.92 7.33
N PHE A 18 -28.27 22.31 8.57
CA PHE A 18 -28.13 21.39 9.71
C PHE A 18 -29.33 21.51 10.64
N ASP A 19 -30.46 20.89 10.28
CA ASP A 19 -31.48 20.53 11.27
C ASP A 19 -31.38 19.07 11.74
N GLU A 20 -30.50 18.25 11.14
CA GLU A 20 -30.24 16.89 11.64
C GLU A 20 -28.73 16.55 11.64
N LEU A 21 -28.22 16.26 12.84
CA LEU A 21 -26.85 15.84 13.09
C LEU A 21 -26.65 14.39 12.64
N THR A 22 -26.28 14.19 11.38
CA THR A 22 -26.14 12.82 10.84
C THR A 22 -24.67 12.41 10.74
N PHE A 23 -24.26 11.55 11.68
CA PHE A 23 -22.88 11.08 11.90
C PHE A 23 -22.32 10.14 10.81
N SER A 24 -23.11 9.74 9.80
CA SER A 24 -22.72 8.71 8.83
C SER A 24 -23.50 8.83 7.51
N MET A 25 -22.91 8.40 6.39
CA MET A 25 -23.51 8.31 5.05
C MET A 25 -24.85 7.56 5.04
N LEU A 26 -25.00 6.66 6.00
CA LEU A 26 -26.18 5.83 6.21
C LEU A 26 -27.34 6.55 6.89
N ASN A 27 -27.07 7.71 7.49
CA ASN A 27 -28.04 8.54 8.16
C ASN A 27 -28.29 9.85 7.41
N THR A 28 -27.78 10.00 6.18
CA THR A 28 -27.88 11.26 5.42
C THR A 28 -29.34 11.63 5.14
N PRO A 29 -29.79 12.86 5.46
CA PRO A 29 -31.10 13.34 5.06
C PRO A 29 -31.19 13.38 3.53
N THR A 30 -32.38 13.14 2.98
CA THR A 30 -32.61 12.99 1.53
C THR A 30 -32.08 14.17 0.71
N SER A 31 -32.06 15.38 1.29
CA SER A 31 -31.51 16.60 0.67
C SER A 31 -29.98 16.60 0.49
N ALA A 32 -29.23 15.92 1.36
CA ALA A 32 -27.76 15.88 1.32
C ALA A 32 -27.19 14.61 0.66
N ALA A 33 -28.04 13.61 0.38
CA ALA A 33 -27.68 12.35 -0.26
C ALA A 33 -26.88 12.49 -1.58
N PRO A 34 -27.23 13.37 -2.54
CA PRO A 34 -26.48 13.48 -3.79
C PRO A 34 -25.06 14.05 -3.59
N ARG A 35 -24.88 14.99 -2.65
CA ARG A 35 -23.56 15.58 -2.35
C ARG A 35 -22.61 14.55 -1.76
N ILE A 36 -23.11 13.76 -0.82
CA ILE A 36 -22.31 12.73 -0.15
C ILE A 36 -21.95 11.58 -1.10
N SER A 37 -22.86 11.19 -2.00
CA SER A 37 -22.57 10.21 -3.05
C SER A 37 -21.48 10.69 -4.02
N GLY A 38 -21.51 11.97 -4.39
CA GLY A 38 -20.48 12.60 -5.21
C GLY A 38 -19.10 12.57 -4.54
N LEU A 39 -19.03 12.94 -3.25
CA LEU A 39 -17.78 12.90 -2.48
C LEU A 39 -17.19 11.48 -2.44
N PHE A 40 -17.99 10.46 -2.17
CA PHE A 40 -17.51 9.07 -2.14
C PHE A 40 -16.99 8.61 -3.50
N THR A 41 -17.70 8.93 -4.57
CA THR A 41 -17.29 8.58 -5.94
C THR A 41 -15.94 9.21 -6.28
N THR A 42 -15.73 10.48 -5.93
CA THR A 42 -14.43 11.16 -6.13
C THR A 42 -13.31 10.55 -5.27
N LEU A 43 -13.60 10.19 -4.01
CA LEU A 43 -12.64 9.57 -3.11
C LEU A 43 -12.22 8.17 -3.61
N GLY A 44 -13.17 7.41 -4.14
CA GLY A 44 -12.93 6.12 -4.78
C GLY A 44 -12.03 6.27 -6.02
N ALA A 45 -12.33 7.23 -6.90
CA ALA A 45 -11.53 7.52 -8.08
C ALA A 45 -10.08 7.91 -7.73
N ILE A 46 -9.90 8.78 -6.72
CA ILE A 46 -8.58 9.17 -6.21
C ILE A 46 -7.83 7.94 -5.70
N SER A 47 -8.50 7.05 -4.96
CA SER A 47 -7.88 5.84 -4.41
C SER A 47 -7.37 4.91 -5.51
N VAL A 48 -8.13 4.74 -6.60
CA VAL A 48 -7.69 3.97 -7.78
C VAL A 48 -6.49 4.63 -8.45
N PHE A 49 -6.50 5.95 -8.63
CA PHE A 49 -5.38 6.68 -9.21
C PHE A 49 -4.08 6.53 -8.39
N VAL A 50 -4.19 6.59 -7.06
CA VAL A 50 -3.04 6.38 -6.16
C VAL A 50 -2.46 4.96 -6.34
N ILE A 51 -3.30 3.93 -6.44
CA ILE A 51 -2.83 2.56 -6.68
C ILE A 51 -2.07 2.47 -8.00
N ILE A 52 -2.61 3.03 -9.08
CA ILE A 52 -1.95 3.05 -10.39
C ILE A 52 -0.60 3.76 -10.31
N GLY A 53 -0.54 4.91 -9.64
CA GLY A 53 0.69 5.65 -9.39
C GLY A 53 1.73 4.82 -8.63
N MET A 54 1.34 4.20 -7.51
CA MET A 54 2.23 3.38 -6.69
C MET A 54 2.76 2.16 -7.45
N GLN A 55 1.94 1.50 -8.26
CA GLN A 55 2.40 0.39 -9.10
C GLN A 55 3.39 0.84 -10.18
N THR A 56 3.17 2.03 -10.74
CA THR A 56 4.07 2.63 -11.73
C THR A 56 5.43 2.98 -11.10
N LEU A 57 5.43 3.62 -9.92
CA LEU A 57 6.62 3.88 -9.11
C LEU A 57 7.39 2.61 -8.77
N LEU A 58 6.70 1.53 -8.39
CA LEU A 58 7.33 0.24 -8.09
C LEU A 58 8.04 -0.34 -9.33
N ARG A 59 7.42 -0.26 -10.51
CA ARG A 59 8.01 -0.72 -11.78
C ARG A 59 9.22 0.11 -12.17
N LEU A 60 9.15 1.43 -12.02
CA LEU A 60 10.27 2.33 -12.30
C LEU A 60 11.44 2.05 -11.37
N ASN A 61 11.21 1.94 -10.06
CA ASN A 61 12.24 1.62 -9.08
C ASN A 61 12.90 0.25 -9.36
N LYS A 62 12.12 -0.77 -9.75
CA LYS A 62 12.67 -2.07 -10.18
C LYS A 62 13.51 -1.97 -11.45
N ARG A 63 13.11 -1.15 -12.42
CA ARG A 63 13.84 -0.95 -13.68
C ARG A 63 15.14 -0.20 -13.45
N THR A 64 15.11 0.86 -12.65
CA THR A 64 16.29 1.66 -12.27
C THR A 64 17.31 0.80 -11.50
N ARG A 65 16.85 -0.08 -10.62
CA ARG A 65 17.71 -1.06 -9.92
C ARG A 65 18.51 -1.97 -10.86
N ARG A 66 18.01 -2.26 -12.06
CA ARG A 66 18.68 -3.16 -13.02
C ARG A 66 19.66 -2.45 -13.96
N ARG A 67 19.61 -1.11 -14.08
CA ARG A 67 20.28 -0.38 -15.16
C ARG A 67 21.45 0.51 -14.75
N LEU A 68 21.64 0.76 -13.45
CA LEU A 68 22.57 1.80 -13.00
C LEU A 68 23.86 1.17 -12.42
N PRO A 69 25.07 1.63 -12.82
CA PRO A 69 26.31 1.32 -12.11
C PRO A 69 26.33 2.11 -10.78
N TRP A 70 26.56 1.44 -9.66
CA TRP A 70 26.07 1.90 -8.35
C TRP A 70 27.15 2.50 -7.43
N SER A 71 26.98 3.79 -7.07
CA SER A 71 27.50 4.35 -5.81
C SER A 71 26.65 3.88 -4.62
N LEU A 72 27.25 3.76 -3.42
CA LEU A 72 26.59 3.19 -2.24
C LEU A 72 25.28 3.92 -1.87
N SER A 73 25.27 5.25 -2.01
CA SER A 73 24.13 6.11 -1.70
C SER A 73 22.92 5.85 -2.60
N SER A 74 23.14 5.67 -3.92
CA SER A 74 22.04 5.42 -4.88
C SER A 74 21.37 4.07 -4.63
N ARG A 75 22.12 3.04 -4.21
CA ARG A 75 21.54 1.73 -3.81
C ARG A 75 20.59 1.89 -2.64
N TYR A 76 21.02 2.64 -1.63
CA TYR A 76 20.26 2.85 -0.40
C TYR A 76 18.95 3.59 -0.70
N GLN A 77 19.02 4.69 -1.45
CA GLN A 77 17.84 5.48 -1.83
C GLN A 77 16.81 4.65 -2.64
N ILE A 78 17.26 3.82 -3.58
CA ILE A 78 16.34 2.98 -4.38
C ILE A 78 15.71 1.88 -3.52
N LEU A 79 16.45 1.29 -2.58
CA LEU A 79 15.90 0.30 -1.64
C LEU A 79 14.85 0.92 -0.74
N GLU A 80 15.13 2.09 -0.17
CA GLU A 80 14.20 2.84 0.67
C GLU A 80 12.94 3.26 -0.11
N ASN A 81 13.10 3.78 -1.33
CA ASN A 81 11.95 4.12 -2.18
C ASN A 81 11.09 2.90 -2.53
N MET A 82 11.70 1.76 -2.85
CA MET A 82 10.97 0.52 -3.11
C MET A 82 10.21 0.05 -1.85
N TYR A 83 10.81 0.22 -0.68
CA TYR A 83 10.20 -0.10 0.61
C TYR A 83 8.96 0.76 0.88
N ILE A 84 9.11 2.08 0.83
CA ILE A 84 8.03 3.05 1.05
C ILE A 84 6.90 2.80 0.05
N THR A 85 7.23 2.57 -1.22
CA THR A 85 6.24 2.32 -2.28
C THR A 85 5.45 1.03 -2.02
N LYS A 86 6.10 -0.06 -1.57
CA LYS A 86 5.42 -1.31 -1.22
C LYS A 86 4.46 -1.12 -0.05
N PHE A 87 4.91 -0.41 0.99
CA PHE A 87 4.07 -0.09 2.14
C PHE A 87 2.84 0.74 1.72
N ALA A 88 3.05 1.81 0.96
CA ALA A 88 1.98 2.67 0.45
C ALA A 88 1.00 1.90 -0.47
N THR A 89 1.50 0.94 -1.25
CA THR A 89 0.66 0.06 -2.07
C THR A 89 -0.25 -0.82 -1.21
N CYS A 90 0.30 -1.44 -0.15
CA CYS A 90 -0.48 -2.26 0.78
C CYS A 90 -1.58 -1.42 1.47
N LEU A 91 -1.24 -0.22 1.92
CA LEU A 91 -2.19 0.70 2.54
C LEU A 91 -3.32 1.10 1.57
N SER A 92 -2.96 1.41 0.33
CA SER A 92 -3.94 1.81 -0.71
C SER A 92 -4.88 0.67 -1.08
N LEU A 93 -4.38 -0.57 -1.13
CA LEU A 93 -5.21 -1.75 -1.37
C LEU A 93 -6.18 -1.99 -0.22
N LEU A 94 -5.74 -1.87 1.03
CA LEU A 94 -6.60 -2.01 2.19
C LEU A 94 -7.72 -0.95 2.21
N GLN A 95 -7.37 0.31 1.92
CA GLN A 95 -8.33 1.39 1.79
C GLN A 95 -9.39 1.09 0.71
N LEU A 96 -8.97 0.56 -0.45
CA LEU A 96 -9.89 0.15 -1.50
C LEU A 96 -10.79 -1.01 -1.05
N THR A 97 -10.25 -2.02 -0.37
CA THR A 97 -11.04 -3.15 0.17
C THR A 97 -12.13 -2.66 1.10
N ILE A 98 -11.81 -1.73 2.01
CA ILE A 98 -12.76 -1.19 2.97
C ILE A 98 -13.80 -0.33 2.29
N TYR A 99 -13.39 0.46 1.29
CA TYR A 99 -14.32 1.25 0.47
C TYR A 99 -15.32 0.34 -0.27
N VAL A 100 -14.86 -0.75 -0.88
CA VAL A 100 -15.72 -1.72 -1.58
C VAL A 100 -16.65 -2.42 -0.58
N LEU A 101 -16.13 -2.88 0.56
CA LEU A 101 -16.93 -3.54 1.59
C LEU A 101 -18.00 -2.60 2.14
N TYR A 102 -17.66 -1.34 2.38
CA TYR A 102 -18.60 -0.32 2.83
C TYR A 102 -19.67 -0.02 1.78
N SER A 103 -19.29 0.10 0.51
CA SER A 103 -20.22 0.40 -0.59
C SER A 103 -21.18 -0.76 -0.85
N VAL A 104 -20.65 -1.98 -0.94
CA VAL A 104 -21.45 -3.20 -1.17
C VAL A 104 -22.31 -3.51 0.06
N GLY A 105 -21.76 -3.38 1.27
CA GLY A 105 -22.52 -3.55 2.52
C GLY A 105 -23.66 -2.54 2.65
N GLY A 106 -23.42 -1.28 2.28
CA GLY A 106 -24.46 -0.24 2.24
C GLY A 106 -25.57 -0.54 1.24
N LEU A 107 -25.24 -0.97 0.03
CA LEU A 107 -26.19 -1.41 -0.99
C LEU A 107 -26.97 -2.66 -0.56
N GLY A 108 -26.28 -3.65 0.01
CA GLY A 108 -26.86 -4.89 0.51
C GLY A 108 -27.85 -4.63 1.65
N MET A 109 -27.51 -3.78 2.61
CA MET A 109 -28.43 -3.39 3.68
C MET A 109 -29.63 -2.59 3.17
N ARG A 110 -29.47 -1.77 2.11
CA ARG A 110 -30.62 -1.10 1.47
C ARG A 110 -31.55 -2.09 0.79
N ALA A 111 -31.01 -3.09 0.08
CA ALA A 111 -31.81 -4.14 -0.53
C ALA A 111 -32.51 -5.02 0.52
N ALA A 112 -31.82 -5.33 1.62
CA ALA A 112 -32.32 -6.16 2.70
C ALA A 112 -33.21 -5.40 3.71
N GLN A 113 -33.29 -4.07 3.64
CA GLN A 113 -34.08 -3.25 4.57
C GLN A 113 -35.52 -3.75 4.68
N ARG A 114 -36.19 -3.92 3.53
CA ARG A 114 -37.59 -4.38 3.47
C ARG A 114 -37.77 -5.81 3.98
N LEU A 115 -36.73 -6.63 3.88
CA LEU A 115 -36.78 -8.07 4.13
C LEU A 115 -36.41 -8.44 5.58
N LEU A 116 -35.49 -7.70 6.19
CA LEU A 116 -34.96 -7.97 7.52
C LEU A 116 -35.50 -7.03 8.62
N PHE A 117 -35.90 -5.81 8.27
CA PHE A 117 -36.22 -4.78 9.27
C PHE A 117 -37.63 -4.20 9.15
N GLY A 118 -38.40 -4.52 8.09
CA GLY A 118 -39.77 -4.01 7.92
C GLY A 118 -39.84 -2.47 8.05
N ASP A 119 -40.75 -1.98 8.91
CA ASP A 119 -40.91 -0.56 9.28
C ASP A 119 -40.10 -0.13 10.52
N ASP A 120 -39.29 -1.03 11.11
CA ASP A 120 -38.50 -0.72 12.31
C ASP A 120 -37.26 0.12 11.96
N HIS A 121 -37.47 1.43 11.83
CA HIS A 121 -36.45 2.41 11.47
C HIS A 121 -35.31 2.52 12.49
N ILE A 122 -35.57 2.23 13.77
CA ILE A 122 -34.58 2.32 14.86
C ILE A 122 -33.58 1.15 14.80
N ALA A 123 -34.07 -0.08 14.61
CA ALA A 123 -33.21 -1.26 14.49
C ALA A 123 -32.32 -1.17 13.24
N PHE A 124 -32.90 -0.65 12.15
CA PHE A 124 -32.18 -0.39 10.92
C PHE A 124 -31.09 0.68 11.06
N GLY A 125 -31.39 1.81 11.72
CA GLY A 125 -30.41 2.87 12.01
C GLY A 125 -29.24 2.39 12.88
N THR A 126 -29.52 1.52 13.86
CA THR A 126 -28.49 0.96 14.74
C THR A 126 -27.58 -0.02 13.99
N ALA A 127 -28.15 -0.95 13.21
CA ALA A 127 -27.38 -1.88 12.38
C ALA A 127 -26.47 -1.11 11.40
N ARG A 128 -27.02 -0.06 10.79
CA ARG A 128 -26.31 0.88 9.93
C ARG A 128 -25.11 1.54 10.61
N GLY A 129 -25.27 1.99 11.85
CA GLY A 129 -24.17 2.57 12.65
C GLY A 129 -23.04 1.58 12.93
N VAL A 130 -23.38 0.32 13.23
CA VAL A 130 -22.40 -0.75 13.50
C VAL A 130 -21.59 -1.12 12.24
N PHE A 131 -22.19 -1.05 11.06
CA PHE A 131 -21.51 -1.28 9.78
C PHE A 131 -20.70 -0.09 9.26
N TYR A 132 -20.52 0.97 10.06
CA TYR A 132 -19.68 2.10 9.68
C TYR A 132 -18.19 1.74 9.81
N LEU A 133 -17.61 1.23 8.72
CA LEU A 133 -16.25 0.68 8.66
C LEU A 133 -15.13 1.75 8.65
N ILE A 134 -15.45 3.01 8.42
CA ILE A 134 -14.47 4.09 8.20
C ILE A 134 -13.70 4.48 9.48
N PRO A 135 -14.34 4.68 10.65
CA PRO A 135 -13.62 4.96 11.90
C PRO A 135 -12.80 3.75 12.36
N LEU A 136 -13.31 2.54 12.14
CA LEU A 136 -12.61 1.30 12.46
C LEU A 136 -11.31 1.19 11.65
N PHE A 137 -11.35 1.52 10.35
CA PHE A 137 -10.14 1.61 9.53
C PHE A 137 -9.16 2.65 10.05
N THR A 138 -9.65 3.86 10.35
CA THR A 138 -8.82 4.97 10.82
C THR A 138 -8.13 4.63 12.14
N PHE A 139 -8.82 3.89 13.01
CA PHE A 139 -8.27 3.37 14.25
C PHE A 139 -7.25 2.24 14.02
N LEU A 140 -7.48 1.33 13.07
CA LEU A 140 -6.57 0.22 12.76
C LEU A 140 -5.31 0.65 12.01
N LEU A 141 -5.37 1.75 11.26
CA LEU A 141 -4.28 2.27 10.43
C LEU A 141 -2.95 2.46 11.17
N PRO A 142 -2.89 3.08 12.36
CA PRO A 142 -1.64 3.18 13.14
C PRO A 142 -1.11 1.82 13.57
N PHE A 143 -1.96 0.89 14.02
CA PHE A 143 -1.52 -0.45 14.42
C PHE A 143 -0.94 -1.23 13.25
N LEU A 144 -1.60 -1.17 12.09
CA LEU A 144 -1.14 -1.81 10.87
C LEU A 144 0.19 -1.21 10.41
N THR A 145 0.33 0.12 10.49
CA THR A 145 1.58 0.82 10.18
C THR A 145 2.72 0.34 11.07
N ILE A 146 2.51 0.26 12.39
CA ILE A 146 3.50 -0.25 13.34
C ILE A 146 3.84 -1.71 13.06
N TYR A 147 2.84 -2.56 12.79
CA TYR A 147 3.02 -3.97 12.51
C TYR A 147 3.86 -4.20 11.24
N LEU A 148 3.49 -3.58 10.11
CA LEU A 148 4.27 -3.69 8.88
C LEU A 148 5.67 -3.12 9.10
N HIS A 149 5.79 -1.95 9.73
CA HIS A 149 7.09 -1.34 9.99
C HIS A 149 8.00 -2.25 10.81
N ARG A 150 7.48 -2.90 11.86
CA ARG A 150 8.22 -3.89 12.66
C ARG A 150 8.63 -5.11 11.84
N ARG A 151 7.67 -5.73 11.11
CA ARG A 151 7.95 -6.88 10.25
C ARG A 151 9.07 -6.59 9.26
N TYR A 152 9.03 -5.40 8.66
CA TYR A 152 10.03 -5.00 7.69
C TYR A 152 11.38 -4.61 8.30
N ARG A 153 11.40 -4.03 9.51
CA ARG A 153 12.67 -3.87 10.24
C ARG A 153 13.31 -5.22 10.50
N LEU A 154 12.54 -6.21 10.95
CA LEU A 154 13.03 -7.58 11.17
C LEU A 154 13.57 -8.22 9.88
N GLU A 155 12.87 -8.07 8.76
CA GLU A 155 13.30 -8.61 7.46
C GLU A 155 14.56 -7.91 6.92
N ARG A 156 14.73 -6.62 7.23
CA ARG A 156 15.95 -5.87 6.93
C ARG A 156 17.10 -6.33 7.82
N ASP A 157 16.88 -6.42 9.12
CA ASP A 157 17.90 -6.77 10.09
C ASP A 157 18.37 -8.22 9.86
N SER A 158 17.48 -9.15 9.52
CA SER A 158 17.85 -10.51 9.12
C SER A 158 18.58 -10.56 7.77
N SER A 159 18.23 -9.71 6.82
CA SER A 159 18.97 -9.60 5.55
C SER A 159 20.37 -9.01 5.77
N ILE A 160 20.52 -8.03 6.66
CA ILE A 160 21.81 -7.45 7.03
C ILE A 160 22.64 -8.50 7.77
N GLU A 161 22.05 -9.19 8.75
CA GLU A 161 22.70 -10.27 9.50
C GLU A 161 23.09 -11.42 8.57
N ALA A 162 22.25 -11.83 7.61
CA ALA A 162 22.63 -12.84 6.62
C ALA A 162 23.76 -12.39 5.68
N ASN A 163 23.81 -11.09 5.32
CA ASN A 163 24.92 -10.53 4.53
C ASN A 163 26.20 -10.32 5.37
N LEU A 164 26.07 -10.12 6.69
CA LEU A 164 27.19 -10.04 7.64
C LEU A 164 27.66 -11.42 8.13
N CYS A 165 26.78 -12.42 8.08
CA CYS A 165 27.02 -13.84 8.38
C CYS A 165 27.54 -14.61 7.16
N LEU A 166 27.88 -13.91 6.06
CA LEU A 166 29.18 -14.15 5.42
C LEU A 166 30.25 -13.77 6.46
N LYS A 167 30.49 -14.67 7.43
CA LYS A 167 31.42 -14.51 8.54
C LYS A 167 32.67 -13.79 8.01
N SER A 168 32.93 -12.53 8.38
CA SER A 168 34.06 -11.77 7.81
C SER A 168 35.34 -11.93 8.63
N THR A 169 35.25 -12.63 9.76
CA THR A 169 36.33 -12.81 10.73
C THR A 169 36.51 -14.30 11.07
N GLY A 170 37.76 -14.77 11.02
CA GLY A 170 38.14 -16.16 11.26
C GLY A 170 38.24 -17.01 9.99
N MET A 171 38.62 -18.27 10.15
CA MET A 171 38.94 -19.20 9.04
C MET A 171 37.74 -19.49 8.13
N GLU A 172 36.53 -19.60 8.70
CA GLU A 172 35.29 -19.75 7.93
C GLU A 172 34.99 -18.53 7.04
N GLY A 173 35.47 -17.35 7.42
CA GLY A 173 35.32 -16.15 6.61
C GLY A 173 36.25 -16.09 5.42
N ALA A 174 37.50 -16.49 5.62
CA ALA A 174 38.44 -16.66 4.52
C ALA A 174 37.90 -17.65 3.47
N CYS A 175 37.31 -18.77 3.90
CA CYS A 175 36.67 -19.72 2.99
C CYS A 175 35.48 -19.13 2.24
N ASN A 176 34.62 -18.34 2.89
CA ASN A 176 33.46 -17.73 2.23
C ASN A 176 33.88 -16.68 1.17
N TYR A 177 34.91 -15.87 1.47
CA TYR A 177 35.50 -14.98 0.48
C TYR A 177 36.17 -15.73 -0.67
N GLU A 178 36.89 -16.80 -0.37
CA GLU A 178 37.54 -17.63 -1.39
C GLU A 178 36.50 -18.26 -2.33
N ASP A 179 35.39 -18.77 -1.80
CA ASP A 179 34.32 -19.36 -2.60
C ASP A 179 33.58 -18.32 -3.46
N ALA A 180 33.41 -17.09 -2.95
CA ALA A 180 32.86 -15.97 -3.71
C ALA A 180 33.79 -15.55 -4.86
N ILE A 181 35.10 -15.44 -4.61
CA ILE A 181 36.11 -15.14 -5.63
C ILE A 181 36.18 -16.26 -6.67
N ARG A 182 36.14 -17.52 -6.24
CA ARG A 182 36.19 -18.69 -7.11
C ARG A 182 34.96 -18.77 -8.03
N LYS A 183 33.78 -18.39 -7.53
CA LYS A 183 32.56 -18.22 -8.36
C LYS A 183 32.72 -17.11 -9.39
N LEU A 184 33.18 -15.93 -8.99
CA LEU A 184 33.43 -14.80 -9.91
C LEU A 184 34.41 -15.19 -11.02
N TRP A 185 35.49 -15.91 -10.69
CA TRP A 185 36.46 -16.39 -11.66
C TRP A 185 35.86 -17.38 -12.66
N LYS A 186 35.07 -18.35 -12.18
CA LYS A 186 34.38 -19.32 -13.05
C LYS A 186 33.40 -18.62 -14.00
N THR A 187 32.63 -17.65 -13.52
CA THR A 187 31.69 -16.88 -14.34
C THR A 187 32.44 -16.07 -15.40
N ALA A 188 33.47 -15.32 -15.02
CA ALA A 188 34.28 -14.54 -15.96
C ALA A 188 34.96 -15.42 -17.03
N ASN A 189 35.47 -16.59 -16.63
CA ASN A 189 36.10 -17.52 -17.57
C ASN A 189 35.07 -18.13 -18.53
N SER A 190 33.86 -18.44 -18.06
CA SER A 190 32.77 -18.92 -18.91
C SER A 190 32.33 -17.89 -19.94
N GLU A 191 32.20 -16.61 -19.56
CA GLU A 191 31.90 -15.52 -20.48
C GLU A 191 33.01 -15.31 -21.52
N ARG A 192 34.27 -15.46 -21.10
CA ARG A 192 35.44 -15.35 -21.99
C ARG A 192 35.48 -16.49 -23.01
N LEU A 193 35.14 -17.71 -22.60
CA LEU A 193 35.04 -18.86 -23.49
C LEU A 193 33.88 -18.72 -24.48
N ILE A 194 32.72 -18.24 -24.04
CA ILE A 194 31.57 -17.97 -24.91
C ILE A 194 31.96 -16.93 -25.97
N LYS A 195 32.61 -15.83 -25.58
CA LYS A 195 33.10 -14.83 -26.54
C LYS A 195 34.12 -15.42 -27.51
N LYS A 196 35.08 -16.20 -27.04
CA LYS A 196 36.10 -16.82 -27.92
C LYS A 196 35.47 -17.78 -28.95
N ASN A 197 34.45 -18.52 -28.55
CA ASN A 197 33.74 -19.48 -29.41
C ASN A 197 32.84 -18.79 -30.46
N ILE A 198 32.33 -17.59 -30.16
CA ILE A 198 31.59 -16.76 -31.11
C ILE A 198 32.54 -16.20 -32.18
N TRP A 199 33.73 -15.74 -31.78
CA TRP A 199 34.74 -15.19 -32.69
C TRP A 199 35.47 -16.25 -33.54
N SER A 200 35.42 -17.53 -33.20
CA SER A 200 36.02 -18.62 -34.02
C SER A 200 35.06 -19.25 -35.02
N ASN A 201 33.76 -18.94 -34.94
CA ASN A 201 32.71 -19.45 -35.84
C ASN A 201 32.20 -18.37 -36.83
N THR A 202 32.94 -17.27 -36.98
CA THR A 202 32.77 -16.25 -38.03
C THR A 202 34.02 -16.22 -38.88
#